data_AF-A0A0S8KUJ2-F1
#
_entry.id   AF-A0A0S8KUJ2-F1
#
_cell.length_a   1.000
_cell.length_b   1.000
_cell.length_c   1.000
_cell.angle_alpha   90.00
_cell.angle_beta   90.00
_cell.angle_gamma   90.00
#
_symmetry.space_group_name_H-M   'P 1'
#
loop_
_entity.id
_entity.type
_entity.pdbx_description
1 polymer ?
#
loop_
_entity_poly.entity_id
_entity_poly.type
_entity_poly.pdbx_seq_one_letter_code
_entity_poly.pdbx_strand_id
1 'polypeptide(L)'
;MSTSEVQEVMSADRAGRGDNDSLKLVPVSESIRFKKRAQSAEKKIEDLTEQLAEAKAESKTTAEQLRKVQVEQKLVNKLAAAGAVDLEAAMLIAKARMEGEAEADIDSVIKQLRKEKQYLFAIPSGMVPARKTAGAKERMEGSQTVLERAAKRAATTGSRIDLQEYLKLRRNFV
;
A
#
# COMPACT_ATOMS: atom_id res chain seq x y z
N MET A 1 45.74 33.52 4.55
CA MET A 1 45.20 34.11 3.30
C MET A 1 43.75 33.64 3.18
N SER A 2 42.69 34.37 3.52
CA SER A 2 42.53 35.75 3.97
C SER A 2 41.19 35.84 4.71
N THR A 3 41.24 36.25 5.98
CA THR A 3 40.12 36.73 6.80
C THR A 3 40.24 38.25 6.82
N SER A 4 39.55 38.95 5.92
CA SER A 4 39.61 40.41 5.87
C SER A 4 38.49 40.96 4.99
N GLU A 5 37.32 41.17 5.61
CA GLU A 5 36.16 41.93 5.15
C GLU A 5 35.09 41.52 6.19
N VAL A 6 34.96 42.17 7.35
CA VAL A 6 34.30 43.47 7.49
C VAL A 6 34.79 44.09 8.81
N GLN A 7 35.71 45.05 8.71
CA GLN A 7 36.08 45.94 9.82
C GLN A 7 36.41 47.30 9.24
N GLU A 8 35.39 48.12 8.91
CA GLU A 8 35.56 49.58 8.83
C GLU A 8 34.20 50.31 8.72
N VAL A 9 33.54 50.59 9.84
CA VAL A 9 32.76 51.85 9.97
C VAL A 9 32.88 52.37 11.41
N MET A 10 33.91 53.20 11.61
CA MET A 10 33.88 54.48 12.32
C MET A 10 33.58 54.48 13.83
N SER A 11 34.68 54.36 14.58
CA SER A 11 34.87 55.01 15.88
C SER A 11 35.21 56.49 15.68
N ALA A 12 34.28 57.40 15.98
CA ALA A 12 34.59 58.81 16.27
C ALA A 12 33.39 59.48 16.95
N ASP A 13 33.30 59.39 18.27
CA ASP A 13 33.08 60.59 19.08
C ASP A 13 33.37 60.30 20.57
N ARG A 14 34.49 60.86 21.04
CA ARG A 14 34.84 60.97 22.47
C ARG A 14 35.04 62.45 22.74
N ALA A 15 34.03 63.11 23.30
CA ALA A 15 34.18 64.14 24.34
C ALA A 15 32.82 64.74 24.71
N GLY A 16 32.31 64.35 25.88
CA GLY A 16 31.14 64.95 26.49
C GLY A 16 31.11 64.59 27.97
N ARG A 17 32.05 65.14 28.75
CA ARG A 17 32.04 65.10 30.21
C ARG A 17 31.04 66.16 30.67
N GLY A 18 29.97 65.73 31.32
CA GLY A 18 28.96 66.61 31.90
C GLY A 18 27.85 65.79 32.54
N ASP A 19 28.05 65.48 33.82
CA ASP A 19 27.04 65.66 34.85
C ASP A 19 25.60 65.27 34.48
N ASN A 20 25.21 64.05 34.85
CA ASN A 20 23.99 63.82 35.63
C ASN A 20 23.84 62.33 35.91
N ASP A 21 24.10 62.02 37.17
CA ASP A 21 23.58 60.89 37.94
C ASP A 21 22.04 60.95 38.04
N SER A 22 21.36 61.21 36.93
CA SER A 22 19.98 60.84 36.74
C SER A 22 20.00 59.41 36.21
N LEU A 23 20.16 58.47 37.13
CA LEU A 23 19.56 57.13 37.03
C LEU A 23 18.39 57.22 36.06
N LYS A 24 18.42 56.46 34.96
CA LYS A 24 17.34 56.39 33.97
C LYS A 24 16.05 55.96 34.69
N LEU A 25 15.42 56.87 35.42
CA LEU A 25 14.10 56.77 35.97
C LEU A 25 13.20 56.92 34.76
N VAL A 26 13.08 55.82 34.03
CA VAL A 26 11.98 55.57 33.14
C VAL A 26 10.74 55.91 33.96
N PRO A 27 9.97 56.94 33.57
CA PRO A 27 8.76 57.32 34.28
C PRO A 27 7.95 56.06 34.54
N VAL A 28 7.37 55.90 35.72
CA VAL A 28 6.67 54.66 36.13
C VAL A 28 5.64 54.21 35.06
N SER A 29 5.08 55.16 34.29
CA SER A 29 4.19 54.90 33.17
C SER A 29 4.83 54.21 31.95
N GLU A 30 6.12 54.42 31.70
CA GLU A 30 6.89 53.77 30.64
C GLU A 30 7.38 52.38 31.08
N SER A 31 7.83 52.22 32.32
CA SER A 31 8.25 50.91 32.84
C SER A 31 7.08 49.92 32.92
N ILE A 32 5.87 50.40 33.24
CA ILE A 32 4.63 49.61 33.13
C ILE A 32 4.35 49.20 31.68
N ARG A 33 4.55 50.10 30.71
CA ARG A 33 4.33 49.78 29.29
C ARG A 33 5.32 48.74 28.78
N PHE A 34 6.60 48.85 29.14
CA PHE A 34 7.61 47.86 28.79
C PHE A 34 7.33 46.51 29.45
N LYS A 35 6.95 46.49 30.73
CA LYS A 35 6.56 45.26 31.43
C LYS A 35 5.35 44.59 30.77
N LYS A 36 4.30 45.35 30.45
CA LYS A 36 3.11 44.82 29.75
C LYS A 36 3.47 44.26 28.38
N ARG A 37 4.36 44.93 27.63
CA ARG A 37 4.83 44.45 26.33
C ARG A 37 5.64 43.16 26.46
N ALA A 38 6.57 43.10 27.41
CA ALA A 38 7.36 41.91 27.69
C ALA A 38 6.45 40.73 28.08
N GLN A 39 5.52 40.93 29.01
CA GLN A 39 4.53 39.92 29.41
C GLN A 39 3.66 39.46 28.23
N SER A 40 3.25 40.38 27.34
CA SER A 40 2.49 40.01 26.15
C SER A 40 3.32 39.23 25.14
N ALA A 41 4.63 39.50 25.06
CA ALA A 41 5.54 38.77 24.19
C ALA A 41 5.82 37.37 24.77
N GLU A 42 6.04 37.27 26.09
CA GLU A 42 6.17 36.00 26.81
C GLU A 42 4.93 35.13 26.62
N LYS A 43 3.72 35.70 26.79
CA LYS A 43 2.47 34.99 26.54
C LYS A 43 2.36 34.51 25.09
N LYS A 44 2.70 35.36 24.12
CA LYS A 44 2.70 34.95 22.70
C LYS A 44 3.70 33.84 22.41
N ILE A 45 4.87 33.88 23.05
CA ILE A 45 5.87 32.82 22.92
C ILE A 45 5.29 31.53 23.49
N GLU A 46 4.67 31.57 24.67
CA GLU A 46 4.00 30.43 25.28
C GLU A 46 2.92 29.86 24.35
N ASP A 47 1.99 30.69 23.89
CA ASP A 47 0.90 30.30 22.97
C ASP A 47 1.46 29.68 21.67
N LEU A 48 2.51 30.28 21.08
CA LEU A 48 3.15 29.77 19.87
C LEU A 48 3.89 28.45 20.13
N THR A 49 4.53 28.29 21.29
CA THR A 49 5.21 27.05 21.64
C THR A 49 4.23 25.91 21.86
N GLU A 50 3.06 26.19 22.42
CA GLU A 50 1.97 25.23 22.58
C GLU A 50 1.42 24.79 21.22
N GLN A 51 1.08 25.73 20.34
CA GLN A 51 0.62 25.43 18.98
C GLN A 51 1.65 24.63 18.17
N LEU A 52 2.94 24.94 18.33
CA LEU A 52 4.02 24.22 17.66
C LEU A 52 4.12 22.77 18.20
N ALA A 53 3.97 22.58 19.52
CA ALA A 53 3.96 21.27 20.13
C ALA A 53 2.76 20.42 19.66
N GLU A 54 1.57 21.02 19.59
CA GLU A 54 0.35 20.39 19.09
C GLU A 54 0.49 20.00 17.62
N ALA A 55 0.87 20.93 16.74
CA ALA A 55 1.07 20.65 15.32
C ALA A 55 2.15 19.58 15.08
N LYS A 56 3.20 19.54 15.90
CA LYS A 56 4.21 18.46 15.84
C LYS A 56 3.65 17.11 16.29
N ALA A 57 2.78 17.08 17.30
CA ALA A 57 2.13 15.86 17.74
C ALA A 57 1.22 15.32 16.63
N GLU A 58 0.39 16.17 16.03
CA GLU A 58 -0.47 15.83 14.89
C GLU A 58 0.32 15.38 13.67
N SER A 59 1.42 16.07 13.36
CA SER A 59 2.30 15.67 12.25
C SER A 59 2.91 14.29 12.47
N LYS A 60 3.28 13.94 13.71
CA LYS A 60 3.78 12.60 14.03
C LYS A 60 2.70 11.54 13.89
N THR A 61 1.50 11.77 14.44
CA THR A 61 0.41 10.78 14.38
C THR A 61 -0.03 10.53 12.95
N THR A 62 -0.18 11.59 12.15
CA THR A 62 -0.52 11.49 10.72
C THR A 62 0.60 10.81 9.92
N ALA A 63 1.87 11.11 10.20
CA ALA A 63 2.99 10.44 9.56
C ALA A 63 3.03 8.93 9.89
N GLU A 64 2.73 8.54 11.12
CA GLU A 64 2.64 7.12 11.52
C GLU A 64 1.48 6.41 10.83
N GLN A 65 0.31 7.04 10.76
CA GLN A 65 -0.85 6.50 10.04
C GLN A 65 -0.54 6.33 8.55
N LEU A 66 0.09 7.33 7.93
CA LEU A 66 0.47 7.27 6.52
C LEU A 66 1.45 6.12 6.26
N ARG A 67 2.44 5.93 7.14
CA ARG A 67 3.37 4.79 7.06
C ARG A 67 2.61 3.47 7.11
N LYS A 68 1.71 3.29 8.08
CA LYS A 68 0.89 2.06 8.21
C LYS A 68 0.10 1.77 6.92
N VAL A 69 -0.60 2.76 6.37
CA VAL A 69 -1.37 2.61 5.12
C VAL A 69 -0.45 2.27 3.94
N GLN A 70 0.73 2.87 3.85
CA GLN A 70 1.69 2.56 2.79
C GLN A 70 2.22 1.13 2.89
N VAL A 71 2.51 0.63 4.10
CA VAL A 71 2.91 -0.77 4.31
C VAL A 71 1.83 -1.72 3.86
N GLU A 72 0.58 -1.45 4.26
CA GLU A 72 -0.58 -2.27 3.90
C GLU A 72 -0.78 -2.31 2.39
N GLN A 73 -0.71 -1.15 1.72
CA GLN A 73 -0.85 -1.09 0.27
C GLN A 73 0.27 -1.87 -0.44
N LYS A 74 1.52 -1.75 0.02
CA LYS A 74 2.65 -2.52 -0.52
C LYS A 74 2.43 -4.02 -0.33
N LEU A 75 1.95 -4.44 0.85
CA LEU A 75 1.68 -5.83 1.17
C LEU A 75 0.58 -6.41 0.28
N VAL A 76 -0.54 -5.69 0.12
CA VAL A 76 -1.65 -6.09 -0.75
C VAL A 76 -1.17 -6.25 -2.20
N ASN A 77 -0.44 -5.27 -2.72
CA ASN A 77 0.09 -5.33 -4.09
C ASN A 77 1.00 -6.55 -4.30
N LYS A 78 1.87 -6.86 -3.32
CA LYS A 78 2.78 -8.00 -3.41
C LYS A 78 2.07 -9.35 -3.24
N LEU A 79 1.08 -9.44 -2.36
CA LEU A 79 0.25 -10.65 -2.20
C LEU A 79 -0.58 -10.93 -3.45
N ALA A 80 -1.17 -9.90 -4.04
CA ALA A 80 -1.88 -10.00 -5.32
C ALA A 80 -0.94 -10.45 -6.44
N ALA A 81 0.26 -9.85 -6.55
CA ALA A 81 1.28 -10.25 -7.53
C ALA A 81 1.78 -11.69 -7.32
N ALA A 82 1.81 -12.17 -6.07
CA ALA A 82 2.14 -13.55 -5.72
C ALA A 82 0.99 -14.53 -6.02
N GLY A 83 -0.19 -14.04 -6.42
CA GLY A 83 -1.35 -14.86 -6.76
C GLY A 83 -2.14 -15.32 -5.54
N ALA A 84 -2.20 -14.54 -4.47
CA ALA A 84 -3.07 -14.85 -3.33
C ALA A 84 -4.54 -14.98 -3.79
N VAL A 85 -5.18 -16.11 -3.47
CA VAL A 85 -6.59 -16.39 -3.77
C VAL A 85 -7.50 -15.67 -2.79
N ASP A 86 -7.09 -15.65 -1.52
CA ASP A 86 -7.74 -14.92 -0.43
C ASP A 86 -6.78 -13.86 0.11
N LEU A 87 -6.98 -12.62 -0.33
CA LEU A 87 -6.14 -11.48 0.05
C LEU A 87 -6.31 -11.11 1.53
N GLU A 88 -7.51 -11.24 2.09
CA GLU A 88 -7.79 -10.85 3.47
C GLU A 88 -7.12 -11.82 4.44
N ALA A 89 -7.27 -13.12 4.21
CA ALA A 89 -6.63 -14.15 5.02
C ALA A 89 -5.10 -14.07 4.91
N ALA A 90 -4.57 -13.92 3.69
CA ALA A 90 -3.14 -13.78 3.48
C ALA A 90 -2.57 -12.50 4.13
N MET A 91 -3.30 -11.38 4.06
CA MET A 91 -2.93 -10.13 4.70
C MET A 91 -2.90 -10.25 6.22
N LEU A 92 -3.92 -10.85 6.84
CA LEU A 92 -3.97 -11.06 8.30
C LEU A 92 -2.78 -11.89 8.79
N ILE A 93 -2.48 -12.99 8.11
CA ILE A 93 -1.35 -13.85 8.50
C ILE A 93 -0.01 -13.15 8.25
N ALA A 94 0.13 -12.42 7.14
CA ALA A 94 1.34 -11.65 6.86
C ALA A 94 1.56 -10.53 7.88
N LYS A 95 0.51 -9.79 8.27
CA LYS A 95 0.57 -8.76 9.32
C LYS A 95 1.00 -9.35 10.66
N ALA A 96 0.43 -10.50 11.05
CA ALA A 96 0.80 -11.18 12.29
C ALA A 96 2.27 -11.65 12.31
N ARG A 97 2.87 -11.94 11.14
CA ARG A 97 4.30 -12.29 11.03
C ARG A 97 5.22 -11.07 10.99
N MET A 98 4.73 -9.96 10.43
CA MET A 98 5.48 -8.70 10.38
C MET A 98 5.41 -7.92 11.70
N GLU A 99 4.58 -8.34 12.66
CA GLU A 99 4.46 -7.69 13.96
C GLU A 99 5.76 -7.88 14.77
N GLY A 100 6.70 -6.94 14.61
CA GLY A 100 8.03 -6.97 15.22
C GLY A 100 9.20 -6.91 14.23
N GLU A 101 8.94 -7.08 12.93
CA GLU A 101 9.96 -7.06 11.87
C GLU A 101 9.72 -5.89 10.89
N ALA A 102 10.81 -5.25 10.47
CA ALA A 102 10.74 -4.06 9.61
C ALA A 102 10.14 -4.37 8.22
N GLU A 103 9.55 -3.35 7.57
CA GLU A 103 9.01 -3.35 6.19
C GLU A 103 9.90 -4.05 5.13
N ALA A 104 11.20 -4.18 5.39
CA ALA A 104 12.15 -4.82 4.50
C ALA A 104 11.87 -6.32 4.27
N ASP A 105 11.12 -7.00 5.15
CA ASP A 105 10.94 -8.45 5.08
C ASP A 105 9.67 -8.93 4.36
N ILE A 106 8.89 -8.03 3.75
CA ILE A 106 7.63 -8.40 3.08
C ILE A 106 7.81 -9.54 2.06
N ASP A 107 8.89 -9.50 1.26
CA ASP A 107 9.12 -10.53 0.24
C ASP A 107 9.49 -11.90 0.85
N SER A 108 10.17 -11.89 1.98
CA SER A 108 10.53 -13.07 2.74
C SER A 108 9.29 -13.69 3.38
N VAL A 109 8.46 -12.87 4.04
CA VAL A 109 7.18 -13.29 4.62
C VAL A 109 6.28 -13.93 3.56
N ILE A 110 6.16 -13.32 2.38
CA ILE A 110 5.36 -13.88 1.28
C ILE A 110 5.94 -15.21 0.78
N LYS A 111 7.27 -15.34 0.65
CA LYS A 111 7.91 -16.61 0.26
C LYS A 111 7.67 -17.71 1.29
N GLN A 112 7.78 -17.41 2.57
CA GLN A 112 7.47 -18.35 3.66
C GLN A 112 5.99 -18.73 3.65
N LEU A 113 5.10 -17.74 3.53
CA LEU A 113 3.66 -17.98 3.46
C LEU A 113 3.31 -18.88 2.26
N ARG A 114 3.94 -18.66 1.11
CA ARG A 114 3.76 -19.50 -0.07
C ARG A 114 4.24 -20.93 0.14
N LYS A 115 5.33 -21.13 0.90
CA LYS A 115 5.87 -22.46 1.21
C LYS A 115 4.98 -23.24 2.17
N GLU A 116 4.51 -22.58 3.23
CA GLU A 116 3.77 -23.21 4.34
C GLU A 116 2.26 -23.30 4.09
N LYS A 117 1.70 -22.27 3.46
CA LYS A 117 0.26 -22.06 3.25
C LYS A 117 -0.06 -21.98 1.77
N GLN A 118 0.39 -22.98 1.01
CA GLN A 118 0.22 -23.06 -0.45
C GLN A 118 -1.24 -22.87 -0.90
N TYR A 119 -2.21 -23.30 -0.11
CA TYR A 119 -3.64 -23.18 -0.41
C TYR A 119 -4.14 -21.72 -0.46
N LEU A 120 -3.43 -20.77 0.16
CA LEU A 120 -3.75 -19.33 0.09
C LEU A 120 -3.31 -18.71 -1.25
N PHE A 121 -2.47 -19.40 -2.01
CA PHE A 121 -1.96 -18.93 -3.29
C PHE A 121 -2.47 -19.81 -4.41
N ALA A 122 -2.76 -19.20 -5.54
CA ALA A 122 -3.06 -19.92 -6.75
C ALA A 122 -1.83 -20.76 -7.09
N ILE A 123 -1.99 -22.08 -7.13
CA ILE A 123 -1.04 -22.93 -7.83
C ILE A 123 -1.00 -22.38 -9.26
N PRO A 124 0.19 -22.20 -9.89
CA PRO A 124 0.27 -21.88 -11.31
C PRO A 124 -0.34 -23.04 -12.09
N SER A 125 -1.67 -23.02 -12.21
CA SER A 125 -2.47 -23.97 -12.94
C SER A 125 -2.40 -23.58 -14.41
N GLY A 126 -1.25 -23.83 -15.01
CA GLY A 126 -1.28 -24.38 -16.35
C GLY A 126 -1.82 -25.79 -16.22
N MET A 127 -3.10 -25.99 -16.53
CA MET A 127 -3.71 -27.30 -16.72
C MET A 127 -3.59 -28.29 -15.54
N VAL A 128 -4.44 -28.16 -14.53
CA VAL A 128 -4.96 -29.37 -13.88
C VAL A 128 -6.43 -29.46 -14.25
N PRO A 129 -6.84 -30.31 -15.23
CA PRO A 129 -8.25 -30.55 -15.44
C PRO A 129 -8.82 -31.06 -14.11
N ALA A 130 -9.88 -30.41 -13.64
CA ALA A 130 -10.58 -30.79 -12.43
C ALA A 130 -10.77 -32.31 -12.42
N ARG A 131 -10.18 -33.00 -11.43
CA ARG A 131 -10.42 -34.42 -11.21
C ARG A 131 -11.91 -34.58 -10.98
N LYS A 132 -12.64 -35.01 -12.02
CA LYS A 132 -14.05 -35.33 -11.98
C LYS A 132 -14.25 -36.29 -10.81
N THR A 133 -14.99 -35.85 -9.78
CA THR A 133 -15.42 -36.71 -8.69
C THR A 133 -16.29 -37.82 -9.27
N ALA A 134 -16.08 -39.03 -8.78
CA ALA A 134 -16.73 -40.25 -9.24
C ALA A 134 -18.26 -40.15 -9.04
N GLY A 135 -18.99 -39.66 -10.05
CA GLY A 135 -20.44 -39.46 -9.92
C GLY A 135 -21.18 -39.06 -11.19
N ALA A 136 -20.52 -38.69 -12.27
CA ALA A 136 -21.18 -38.42 -13.55
C ALA A 136 -20.84 -39.52 -14.56
N LYS A 137 -21.80 -40.40 -14.83
CA LYS A 137 -21.72 -41.43 -15.88
C LYS A 137 -21.71 -40.73 -17.23
N GLU A 138 -20.52 -40.42 -17.75
CA GLU A 138 -20.28 -39.83 -19.07
C GLU A 138 -20.68 -40.84 -20.16
N ARG A 139 -21.98 -40.88 -20.47
CA ARG A 139 -22.58 -41.80 -21.45
C ARG A 139 -22.60 -41.24 -22.89
N MET A 140 -21.99 -40.08 -23.13
CA MET A 140 -22.21 -39.31 -24.37
C MET A 140 -21.02 -39.23 -25.33
N GLU A 141 -19.79 -39.50 -24.89
CA GLU A 141 -18.63 -39.41 -25.81
C GLU A 141 -18.59 -40.57 -26.81
N GLY A 142 -18.87 -41.80 -26.37
CA GLY A 142 -18.85 -42.97 -27.26
C GLY A 142 -19.93 -42.92 -28.35
N SER A 143 -21.07 -42.33 -28.06
CA SER A 143 -22.23 -42.33 -28.94
C SER A 143 -22.12 -41.26 -30.04
N GLN A 144 -21.49 -40.12 -29.76
CA GLN A 144 -21.10 -39.13 -30.78
C GLN A 144 -20.09 -39.70 -31.79
N THR A 145 -19.11 -40.49 -31.34
CA THR A 145 -18.12 -41.09 -32.27
C THR A 145 -18.73 -42.13 -33.22
N VAL A 146 -19.78 -42.84 -32.80
CA VAL A 146 -20.49 -43.80 -33.67
C VAL A 146 -21.28 -43.08 -34.76
N LEU A 147 -21.94 -41.98 -34.42
CA LEU A 147 -22.65 -41.14 -35.38
C LEU A 147 -21.70 -40.53 -36.42
N GLU A 148 -20.54 -40.02 -35.98
CA GLU A 148 -19.54 -39.43 -36.86
C GLU A 148 -18.94 -40.45 -37.84
N ARG A 149 -18.68 -41.69 -37.39
CA ARG A 149 -18.21 -42.77 -38.26
C ARG A 149 -19.27 -43.17 -39.30
N ALA A 150 -20.53 -43.26 -38.91
CA ALA A 150 -21.63 -43.55 -39.83
C ALA A 150 -21.80 -42.44 -40.87
N ALA A 151 -21.64 -41.18 -40.47
CA ALA A 151 -21.66 -40.03 -41.39
C ALA A 151 -20.52 -40.10 -42.41
N LYS A 152 -19.30 -40.36 -41.94
CA LYS A 152 -18.12 -40.50 -42.83
C LYS A 152 -18.30 -41.66 -43.81
N ARG A 153 -18.79 -42.82 -43.34
CA ARG A 153 -19.08 -43.96 -44.21
C ARG A 153 -20.08 -43.59 -45.31
N ALA A 154 -21.25 -43.07 -44.94
CA ALA A 154 -22.27 -42.67 -45.90
C ALA A 154 -21.76 -41.64 -46.94
N ALA A 155 -20.91 -40.70 -46.52
CA ALA A 155 -20.28 -39.73 -47.41
C ALA A 155 -19.25 -40.35 -48.36
N THR A 156 -18.48 -41.35 -47.89
CA THR A 156 -17.45 -42.02 -48.70
C THR A 156 -18.01 -43.07 -49.67
N THR A 157 -19.02 -43.83 -49.28
CA THR A 157 -19.56 -44.93 -50.09
C THR A 157 -20.70 -44.48 -51.01
N GLY A 158 -21.41 -43.39 -50.67
CA GLY A 158 -22.57 -42.92 -51.43
C GLY A 158 -23.74 -43.91 -51.49
N SER A 159 -23.70 -44.97 -50.68
CA SER A 159 -24.68 -46.05 -50.67
C SER A 159 -25.93 -45.64 -49.89
N ARG A 160 -27.11 -45.96 -50.44
CA ARG A 160 -28.41 -45.70 -49.80
C ARG A 160 -28.54 -46.39 -48.43
N ILE A 161 -27.92 -47.55 -48.27
CA ILE A 161 -28.00 -48.35 -47.03
C ILE A 161 -27.24 -47.63 -45.91
N ASP A 162 -26.00 -47.20 -46.18
CA ASP A 162 -25.17 -46.48 -45.21
C ASP A 162 -25.78 -45.14 -44.80
N LEU A 163 -26.43 -44.45 -45.74
CA LEU A 163 -27.18 -43.23 -45.45
C LEU A 163 -28.37 -43.49 -44.52
N GLN A 164 -29.11 -44.58 -44.72
CA GLN A 164 -30.23 -44.94 -43.85
C GLN A 164 -29.76 -45.29 -42.43
N GLU A 165 -28.63 -45.97 -42.29
CA GLU A 165 -28.03 -46.27 -40.97
C GLU A 165 -27.63 -44.99 -40.24
N TYR A 166 -26.97 -44.05 -40.93
CA TYR A 166 -26.64 -42.74 -40.37
C TYR A 166 -27.90 -41.98 -39.92
N LEU A 167 -28.95 -41.93 -40.73
CA LEU A 167 -30.20 -41.23 -40.40
C LEU A 167 -30.93 -41.87 -39.20
N LYS A 168 -30.94 -43.21 -39.11
CA LYS A 168 -31.48 -43.93 -37.95
C LYS A 168 -30.71 -43.59 -36.67
N LEU A 169 -29.38 -43.60 -36.73
CA LEU A 169 -28.54 -43.22 -35.60
C LEU A 169 -28.81 -41.77 -35.21
N ARG A 170 -28.79 -40.83 -36.16
CA ARG A 170 -29.07 -39.40 -35.93
C ARG A 170 -30.40 -39.16 -35.22
N ARG A 171 -31.45 -39.91 -35.56
CA ARG A 171 -32.76 -39.79 -34.93
C ARG A 171 -32.77 -40.21 -33.45
N ASN A 172 -31.87 -41.08 -33.02
CA ASN A 172 -31.76 -41.50 -31.62
C ASN A 172 -30.98 -40.51 -30.74
N PHE A 173 -30.36 -39.48 -31.35
CA PHE A 173 -29.56 -38.45 -30.68
C PHE A 173 -30.28 -37.09 -30.54
N VAL A 174 -31.46 -36.94 -31.15
CA VAL A 174 -32.34 -35.77 -31.02
C VAL A 174 -33.46 -36.10 -30.04
#